data_AF-A0A929VN03-F1
#
_entry.id   AF-A0A929VN03-F1
#
_cell.length_a   1.000
_cell.length_b   1.000
_cell.length_c   1.000
_cell.angle_alpha   90.00
_cell.angle_beta   90.00
_cell.angle_gamma   90.00
#
_symmetry.space_group_name_H-M   'P 1'
#
loop_
_entity.id
_entity.type
_entity.pdbx_description
1 polymer ?
#
loop_
_entity_poly.entity_id
_entity_poly.type
_entity_poly.pdbx_seq_one_letter_code
_entity_poly.pdbx_strand_id
1 'polypeptide(L)'
;MSKKIMNLQSYVKIERTKFINDMQYICRGQELFFNINEYNCKIYRNKALGFLTGYVILNDLKELYDSTAELLQVHGGITFNQLQNINGEEKLVIGFDCCHYGDFVPLLPVQETTATYKNLKFVRKELKSLCEQLRKAGIH
;
A
#
# COMPACT_ATOMS: atom_id res chain seq x y z
N MET A 1 -20.21 -22.24 -19.22
CA MET A 1 -20.62 -21.86 -17.86
C MET A 1 -20.95 -20.38 -17.84
N SER A 2 -22.22 -20.01 -17.64
CA SER A 2 -22.64 -18.60 -17.58
C SER A 2 -22.06 -17.94 -16.33
N LYS A 3 -21.18 -16.94 -16.48
CA LYS A 3 -20.75 -16.09 -15.38
C LYS A 3 -21.99 -15.36 -14.89
N LYS A 4 -22.50 -15.75 -13.72
CA LYS A 4 -23.60 -15.09 -13.03
C LYS A 4 -23.21 -13.60 -12.87
N ILE A 5 -23.87 -12.71 -13.61
CA ILE A 5 -23.64 -11.28 -13.52
C ILE A 5 -24.07 -10.84 -12.13
N MET A 6 -23.10 -10.51 -11.29
CA MET A 6 -23.36 -9.99 -9.94
C MET A 6 -23.84 -8.55 -10.08
N ASN A 7 -24.92 -8.18 -9.39
CA ASN A 7 -25.38 -6.79 -9.40
C ASN A 7 -24.39 -5.88 -8.64
N LEU A 8 -24.36 -4.59 -9.01
CA LEU A 8 -23.42 -3.61 -8.49
C LEU A 8 -23.42 -3.51 -6.96
N GLN A 9 -24.62 -3.52 -6.35
CA GLN A 9 -24.76 -3.43 -4.90
C GLN A 9 -24.10 -4.61 -4.18
N SER A 10 -24.24 -5.82 -4.74
CA SER A 10 -23.61 -7.03 -4.17
C SER A 10 -22.10 -6.99 -4.31
N TYR A 11 -21.57 -6.48 -5.44
CA TYR A 11 -20.13 -6.33 -5.64
C TYR A 11 -19.51 -5.32 -4.68
N VAL A 12 -20.09 -4.11 -4.61
CA VAL A 12 -19.65 -3.06 -3.68
C VAL A 12 -19.69 -3.56 -2.24
N LYS A 13 -20.69 -4.37 -1.87
CA LYS A 13 -20.78 -5.00 -0.55
C LYS A 13 -19.59 -5.90 -0.27
N ILE A 14 -19.13 -6.71 -1.23
CA ILE A 14 -17.98 -7.62 -1.05
C ILE A 14 -16.69 -6.82 -0.78
N GLU A 15 -16.38 -5.82 -1.60
CA GLU A 15 -15.16 -5.03 -1.42
C GLU A 15 -15.21 -4.21 -0.12
N ARG A 16 -16.37 -3.67 0.24
CA ARG A 16 -16.58 -2.99 1.53
C ARG A 16 -16.45 -3.93 2.72
N THR A 17 -16.88 -5.19 2.61
CA THR A 17 -16.67 -6.20 3.66
C THR A 17 -15.19 -6.47 3.89
N LYS A 18 -14.36 -6.52 2.83
CA LYS A 18 -12.90 -6.65 3.00
C LYS A 18 -12.32 -5.47 3.79
N PHE A 19 -12.75 -4.25 3.47
CA PHE A 19 -12.35 -3.05 4.23
C PHE A 19 -12.76 -3.13 5.71
N ILE A 20 -14.00 -3.51 6.00
CA ILE A 20 -14.51 -3.66 7.38
C ILE A 20 -13.72 -4.72 8.15
N ASN A 21 -13.35 -5.83 7.50
CA ASN A 21 -12.53 -6.86 8.13
C ASN A 21 -11.13 -6.36 8.48
N ASP A 22 -10.47 -5.60 7.58
CA ASP A 22 -9.16 -5.03 7.89
C ASP A 22 -9.21 -3.96 8.99
N MET A 23 -10.33 -3.26 9.15
CA MET A 23 -10.53 -2.26 10.21
C MET A 23 -10.46 -2.86 11.62
N GLN A 24 -10.57 -4.18 11.78
CA GLN A 24 -10.35 -4.86 13.06
C GLN A 24 -8.88 -4.85 13.48
N TYR A 25 -7.95 -4.66 12.53
CA TYR A 25 -6.50 -4.68 12.75
C TYR A 25 -5.87 -3.29 12.64
N ILE A 26 -6.40 -2.43 11.78
CA ILE A 26 -5.90 -1.06 11.57
C ILE A 26 -7.05 -0.11 11.28
N CYS A 27 -7.34 0.79 12.22
CA CYS A 27 -8.34 1.84 12.05
C CYS A 27 -7.84 2.97 11.15
N ARG A 28 -8.74 3.88 10.76
CA ARG A 28 -8.41 5.07 9.97
C ARG A 28 -7.39 5.94 10.70
N GLY A 29 -6.34 6.35 9.99
CA GLY A 29 -5.27 7.17 10.54
C GLY A 29 -4.27 6.41 11.41
N GLN A 30 -4.40 5.10 11.55
CA GLN A 30 -3.43 4.28 12.27
C GLN A 30 -2.35 3.75 11.33
N GLU A 31 -1.24 3.36 11.94
CA GLU A 31 -0.09 2.71 11.32
C GLU A 31 0.12 1.32 11.95
N LEU A 32 0.56 0.36 11.13
CA LEU A 32 1.05 -0.94 11.56
C LEU A 32 2.51 -1.07 11.15
N PHE A 33 3.39 -1.26 12.12
CA PHE A 33 4.82 -1.46 11.92
C PHE A 33 5.18 -2.93 12.01
N PHE A 34 6.06 -3.41 11.14
CA PHE A 34 6.58 -4.77 11.15
C PHE A 34 7.83 -4.87 10.28
N ASN A 35 8.53 -5.99 10.37
CA ASN A 35 9.72 -6.25 9.56
C ASN A 35 9.43 -7.25 8.43
N ILE A 36 10.08 -7.04 7.29
CA ILE A 36 10.21 -8.03 6.22
C ILE A 36 11.71 -8.22 5.98
N ASN A 37 12.25 -9.38 6.35
CA ASN A 37 13.69 -9.63 6.39
C ASN A 37 14.40 -8.53 7.22
N GLU A 38 15.37 -7.83 6.65
CA GLU A 38 16.10 -6.71 7.26
C GLU A 38 15.36 -5.35 7.19
N TYR A 39 14.27 -5.25 6.43
CA TYR A 39 13.60 -3.98 6.18
C TYR A 39 12.55 -3.65 7.24
N ASN A 40 12.57 -2.40 7.71
CA ASN A 40 11.48 -1.83 8.50
C ASN A 40 10.35 -1.40 7.56
N CYS A 41 9.16 -1.95 7.77
CA CYS A 41 7.98 -1.64 6.97
C CYS A 41 6.89 -1.01 7.83
N LYS A 42 6.08 -0.16 7.21
CA LYS A 42 4.82 0.26 7.80
C LYS A 42 3.68 0.25 6.80
N ILE A 43 2.49 -0.08 7.27
CA ILE A 43 1.23 0.13 6.54
C ILE A 43 0.48 1.24 7.24
N TYR A 44 0.01 2.22 6.48
CA TYR A 44 -0.84 3.29 7.00
C TYR A 44 -2.22 3.19 6.36
N ARG A 45 -3.27 3.45 7.15
CA ARG A 45 -4.62 3.64 6.61
C ARG A 45 -4.92 5.12 6.49
N ASN A 46 -5.14 5.58 5.26
CA ASN A 46 -5.50 6.97 5.00
C ASN A 46 -6.72 7.40 5.83
N LYS A 47 -6.57 8.46 6.62
CA LYS A 47 -7.62 8.94 7.51
C LYS A 47 -8.86 9.40 6.76
N ALA A 48 -8.73 10.07 5.62
CA ALA A 48 -9.84 10.68 4.89
C ALA A 48 -10.61 9.67 4.03
N LEU A 49 -9.87 8.87 3.26
CA LEU A 49 -10.42 8.03 2.18
C LEU A 49 -10.39 6.52 2.49
N GLY A 50 -9.67 6.11 3.53
CA GLY A 50 -9.72 4.74 4.06
C GLY A 50 -8.92 3.69 3.28
N PHE A 51 -8.29 4.05 2.16
CA PHE A 51 -7.35 3.18 1.45
C PHE A 51 -6.08 2.94 2.27
N LEU A 52 -5.34 1.90 1.92
CA LEU A 52 -4.08 1.55 2.56
C LEU A 52 -2.89 2.05 1.74
N THR A 53 -1.80 2.35 2.41
CA THR A 53 -0.50 2.61 1.80
C THR A 53 0.55 1.72 2.44
N GLY A 54 1.57 1.34 1.67
CA GLY A 54 2.69 0.54 2.14
C GLY A 54 3.99 1.31 2.01
N TYR A 55 4.80 1.32 3.05
CA TYR A 55 6.10 1.97 3.07
C TYR A 55 7.22 1.04 3.56
N VAL A 56 8.40 1.26 3.00
CA VAL A 56 9.69 0.73 3.47
C VAL A 56 10.50 1.93 4.00
N ILE A 57 11.07 1.75 5.19
CA ILE A 57 11.93 2.74 5.85
C ILE A 57 13.35 2.22 5.70
N LEU A 58 14.14 2.91 4.89
CA LEU A 58 15.51 2.56 4.58
C LEU A 58 16.46 3.17 5.61
N ASN A 59 17.53 2.43 5.89
CA ASN A 59 18.59 2.92 6.78
C ASN A 59 19.62 3.75 6.02
N ASP A 60 19.83 3.48 4.73
CA ASP A 60 20.66 4.30 3.87
C ASP A 60 19.91 5.57 3.45
N LEU A 61 20.59 6.71 3.56
CA LEU A 61 20.11 8.00 3.09
C LEU A 61 20.43 8.24 1.61
N LYS A 62 21.11 7.30 0.95
CA LYS A 62 21.31 7.37 -0.49
C LYS A 62 19.96 7.54 -1.17
N GLU A 63 19.80 8.72 -1.74
CA GLU A 63 18.62 9.10 -2.48
C GLU A 63 18.37 8.05 -3.56
N LEU A 64 17.20 7.43 -3.52
CA LEU A 64 16.71 6.68 -4.67
C LEU A 64 16.41 7.71 -5.75
N TYR A 65 17.32 7.87 -6.70
CA TYR A 65 17.08 8.65 -7.90
C TYR A 65 15.75 8.21 -8.53
N ASP A 66 14.99 9.15 -9.07
CA ASP A 66 13.68 8.88 -9.68
C ASP A 66 13.76 7.73 -10.71
N SER A 67 14.83 7.68 -11.50
CA SER A 67 15.08 6.60 -12.45
C SER A 67 15.20 5.21 -11.81
N THR A 68 15.72 5.12 -10.58
CA THR A 68 15.77 3.86 -9.82
C THR A 68 14.40 3.52 -9.25
N ALA A 69 13.68 4.53 -8.75
CA ALA A 69 12.33 4.35 -8.22
C ALA A 69 11.35 3.87 -9.31
N GLU A 70 11.48 4.35 -10.54
CA GLU A 70 10.69 3.91 -11.71
C GLU A 70 10.91 2.44 -12.08
N LEU A 71 12.08 1.87 -11.75
CA LEU A 71 12.37 0.46 -11.98
C LEU A 71 11.72 -0.45 -10.92
N LEU A 72 11.32 0.08 -9.77
CA LEU A 72 10.68 -0.69 -8.70
C LEU A 72 9.20 -0.94 -9.04
N GLN A 73 8.89 -2.21 -9.31
CA GLN A 73 7.57 -2.65 -9.73
C GLN A 73 6.72 -3.07 -8.53
N VAL A 74 5.83 -2.18 -8.11
CA VAL A 74 4.79 -2.40 -7.10
C VAL A 74 3.46 -1.84 -7.60
N HIS A 75 2.38 -2.06 -6.86
CA HIS A 75 1.05 -1.54 -7.17
C HIS A 75 1.05 -0.04 -7.49
N GLY A 76 0.90 0.30 -8.77
CA GLY A 76 0.89 1.69 -9.26
C GLY A 76 2.27 2.36 -9.30
N GLY A 77 3.34 1.65 -8.93
CA GLY A 77 4.69 2.20 -8.81
C GLY A 77 4.95 2.87 -7.46
N ILE A 78 6.15 3.45 -7.30
CA ILE A 78 6.51 4.22 -6.13
C ILE A 78 5.82 5.60 -6.19
N THR A 79 4.94 5.88 -5.24
CA THR A 79 4.21 7.15 -5.12
C THR A 79 4.65 7.99 -3.93
N PHE A 80 5.57 7.46 -3.12
CA PHE A 80 6.20 8.16 -2.01
C PHE A 80 7.70 7.87 -2.02
N ASN A 81 8.53 8.92 -2.01
CA ASN A 81 9.99 8.85 -1.96
C ASN A 81 10.52 10.13 -1.29
N GLN A 82 10.59 10.14 0.04
CA GLN A 82 10.96 11.35 0.78
C GLN A 82 11.73 11.02 2.06
N LEU A 83 12.61 11.93 2.46
CA LEU A 83 13.26 11.90 3.77
C LEU A 83 12.25 12.25 4.86
N GLN A 84 12.26 11.47 5.94
CA GLN A 84 11.46 11.72 7.15
C GLN A 84 12.35 11.67 8.38
N ASN A 85 12.08 12.55 9.35
CA ASN A 85 12.66 12.42 10.68
C ASN A 85 11.87 11.37 11.47
N ILE A 86 12.52 10.25 11.79
CA ILE A 86 11.96 9.15 12.57
C ILE A 86 12.84 8.98 13.80
N ASN A 87 12.26 9.27 14.97
CA ASN A 87 12.96 9.19 16.27
C ASN A 87 14.26 10.03 16.34
N GLY A 88 14.29 11.20 15.68
CA GLY A 88 15.46 12.06 15.67
C GLY A 88 16.50 11.72 14.60
N GLU A 89 16.33 10.62 13.87
CA GLU A 89 17.17 10.26 12.73
C GLU A 89 16.46 10.56 11.42
N GLU A 90 17.20 11.09 10.44
CA GLU A 90 16.70 11.16 9.07
C GLU A 90 16.70 9.75 8.46
N LYS A 91 15.61 9.39 7.78
CA LYS A 91 15.45 8.10 7.07
C LYS A 91 14.82 8.36 5.72
N LEU A 92 15.27 7.65 4.68
CA LEU A 92 14.56 7.63 3.41
C LEU A 92 13.36 6.68 3.52
N VAL A 93 12.17 7.21 3.24
CA VAL A 93 10.94 6.43 3.24
C VAL A 93 10.41 6.37 1.82
N ILE A 94 10.24 5.15 1.32
CA ILE A 94 9.65 4.91 0.01
C ILE A 94 8.39 4.06 0.11
N GLY A 95 7.46 4.21 -0.82
CA GLY A 95 6.22 3.44 -0.77
C GLY A 95 5.27 3.70 -1.92
N PHE A 96 4.10 3.08 -1.78
CA PHE A 96 3.01 3.11 -2.75
C PHE A 96 1.67 3.25 -2.02
N ASP A 97 0.67 3.78 -2.71
CA ASP A 97 -0.69 3.88 -2.19
C ASP A 97 -1.68 3.00 -2.98
N CYS A 98 -2.81 2.68 -2.36
CA CYS A 98 -3.89 1.92 -3.00
C CYS A 98 -5.07 2.84 -3.38
N CYS A 99 -4.77 3.97 -4.02
CA CYS A 99 -5.74 4.95 -4.52
C CYS A 99 -5.57 5.19 -6.03
N HIS A 100 -5.38 4.12 -6.79
CA HIS A 100 -5.19 4.16 -8.24
C HIS A 100 -6.49 3.90 -9.03
N TYR A 101 -6.45 4.15 -10.34
CA TYR A 101 -7.54 3.74 -11.23
C TYR A 101 -7.79 2.23 -11.12
N GLY A 102 -9.03 1.84 -10.82
CA GLY A 102 -9.41 0.44 -10.59
C GLY A 102 -9.26 -0.04 -9.13
N ASP A 103 -8.81 0.82 -8.21
CA ASP A 103 -8.86 0.54 -6.78
C ASP A 103 -10.21 0.93 -6.20
N PHE A 104 -10.74 0.07 -5.31
CA PHE A 104 -11.90 0.42 -4.52
C PHE A 104 -11.44 1.25 -3.32
N VAL A 105 -11.80 2.53 -3.29
CA VAL A 105 -11.37 3.46 -2.23
C VAL A 105 -12.49 3.61 -1.20
N PRO A 106 -12.41 3.00 0.00
CA PRO A 106 -13.58 2.67 0.82
C PRO A 106 -14.58 3.80 1.11
N LEU A 107 -14.09 5.03 1.25
CA LEU A 107 -14.89 6.19 1.65
C LEU A 107 -15.18 7.16 0.49
N LEU A 108 -14.83 6.81 -0.75
CA LEU A 108 -15.33 7.55 -1.91
C LEU A 108 -16.83 7.31 -2.11
N PRO A 109 -17.59 8.34 -2.52
CA PRO A 109 -19.05 8.26 -2.67
C PRO A 109 -19.47 7.33 -3.81
N VAL A 110 -18.64 7.21 -4.84
CA VAL A 110 -18.89 6.41 -6.04
C VAL A 110 -17.72 5.46 -6.25
N GLN A 111 -18.02 4.25 -6.71
CA GLN A 111 -17.04 3.19 -6.99
C GLN A 111 -17.30 2.63 -8.37
N GLU A 112 -16.22 2.30 -9.08
CA GLU A 112 -16.33 1.54 -10.31
C GLU A 112 -16.78 0.11 -10.02
N THR A 113 -17.57 -0.47 -10.91
CA THR A 113 -18.14 -1.81 -10.75
C THR A 113 -17.09 -2.94 -10.79
N THR A 114 -15.88 -2.59 -11.22
CA THR A 114 -14.72 -3.48 -11.33
C THR A 114 -13.61 -3.14 -10.32
N ALA A 115 -13.82 -2.12 -9.48
CA ALA A 115 -12.83 -1.65 -8.54
C ALA A 115 -12.59 -2.67 -7.42
N THR A 116 -11.33 -2.96 -7.12
CA THR A 116 -10.99 -3.95 -6.08
C THR A 116 -10.33 -3.29 -4.88
N TYR A 117 -10.77 -3.66 -3.67
CA TYR A 117 -10.16 -3.16 -2.45
C TYR A 117 -8.85 -3.91 -2.20
N LYS A 118 -7.77 -3.14 -2.11
CA LYS A 118 -6.44 -3.64 -1.78
C LYS A 118 -6.32 -3.77 -0.26
N ASN A 119 -6.60 -4.99 0.22
CA ASN A 119 -6.59 -5.31 1.64
C ASN A 119 -5.18 -5.47 2.21
N LEU A 120 -5.08 -5.66 3.52
CA LEU A 120 -3.81 -5.85 4.24
C LEU A 120 -2.95 -6.98 3.65
N LYS A 121 -3.56 -8.09 3.24
CA LYS A 121 -2.83 -9.21 2.61
C LYS A 121 -2.20 -8.78 1.29
N PHE A 122 -2.91 -8.01 0.47
CA PHE A 122 -2.38 -7.46 -0.77
C PHE A 122 -1.20 -6.52 -0.49
N VAL A 123 -1.38 -5.53 0.39
CA VAL A 123 -0.32 -4.53 0.70
C VAL A 123 0.93 -5.21 1.27
N ARG A 124 0.78 -6.22 2.14
CA ARG A 124 1.93 -7.00 2.66
C ARG A 124 2.65 -7.79 1.56
N LYS A 125 1.92 -8.30 0.55
CA LYS A 125 2.54 -9.00 -0.59
C LYS A 125 3.34 -8.01 -1.45
N GLU A 126 2.80 -6.85 -1.73
CA GLU A 126 3.48 -5.79 -2.49
C GLU A 126 4.72 -5.28 -1.74
N LEU A 127 4.62 -5.05 -0.42
CA LEU A 127 5.78 -4.70 0.42
C LEU A 127 6.85 -5.79 0.40
N LYS A 128 6.46 -7.07 0.43
CA LYS A 128 7.41 -8.17 0.28
C LYS A 128 8.12 -8.14 -1.08
N SER A 129 7.38 -7.89 -2.15
CA SER A 129 7.93 -7.73 -3.50
C SER A 129 8.92 -6.55 -3.56
N LEU A 130 8.57 -5.42 -2.95
CA LEU A 130 9.40 -4.23 -2.88
C LEU A 130 10.73 -4.51 -2.15
N CYS A 131 10.66 -5.10 -0.96
CA CYS A 131 11.84 -5.45 -0.16
C CYS A 131 12.79 -6.38 -0.94
N GLU A 132 12.25 -7.37 -1.65
CA GLU A 132 13.09 -8.27 -2.48
C GLU A 132 13.76 -7.55 -3.66
N GLN A 133 13.11 -6.55 -4.26
CA GLN A 133 13.71 -5.74 -5.33
C GLN A 133 14.83 -4.85 -4.79
N LEU A 134 14.61 -4.17 -3.67
CA LEU A 134 15.61 -3.36 -2.99
C LEU A 134 16.84 -4.18 -2.61
N ARG A 135 16.61 -5.37 -2.04
CA ARG A 135 17.69 -6.29 -1.65
C ARG A 135 18.54 -6.72 -2.84
N LYS A 136 17.91 -7.02 -3.97
CA LYS A 136 18.62 -7.37 -5.23
C LYS A 136 19.42 -6.20 -5.79
N ALA A 137 18.96 -4.96 -5.57
CA ALA A 137 19.66 -3.74 -5.95
C ALA A 137 20.74 -3.31 -4.95
N GLY A 138 20.87 -3.98 -3.80
CA GLY A 138 21.82 -3.62 -2.74
C GLY A 138 21.44 -2.35 -1.96
N ILE A 139 20.14 -2.04 -1.88
CA ILE A 139 19.60 -0.87 -1.17
C ILE A 139 19.02 -1.33 0.17
N HIS A 140 19.38 -0.70 1.28
CA HIS A 140 19.05 -1.14 2.65
C HIS A 140 18.50 -0.02 3.54
#